data_AF-A0A316WDM2-F1
#
_entry.id   AF-A0A316WDM2-F1
#
_cell.length_a   1.000
_cell.length_b   1.000
_cell.length_c   1.000
_cell.angle_alpha   90.00
_cell.angle_beta   90.00
_cell.angle_gamma   90.00
#
_symmetry.space_group_name_H-M   'P 1'
#
loop_
_entity.id
_entity.type
_entity.pdbx_description
1 polymer ?
#
loop_
_entity_poly.entity_id
_entity_poly.type
_entity_poly.pdbx_seq_one_letter_code
_entity_poly.pdbx_strand_id
1 'polypeptide(L)'
;MIQHKLKLSTDFENILRDCEEVWIAAAMISDTGFEFIQQHINPSAKQNYLVGIGLPTSPKVLQSLKDLDENGYFESRIYHKPDRLFHPKVYLFKSNGKITAYVGSGNCTYGGFDKNVEVSIKTDDNNVCENLVQWFKTSFKFSILITDDFLENYRMIYKNRIVRMKDEKKELQILFPENYGSNLDQMDFINQYFKREHYAAFEGTKPWNTSIAVNKEREKVRSLLYKLNDKLIPIFRSKNWDLSQHYHFDDIVSNAVHGLRTSPELRALWLHYGRDKKEIKNYGDDQTPLDYIRLQVIVHKDSVGIWNRVGKNNGSKIDRKNLKDNLLKDPDYRKKLFEIFMTLDDDYYISLNDEVLYISDIFDEAQLTAFLLQDDYKHYFTIGIDFSPDDTRLSKENIISTIIQNFELLLPTYEMIKHEMPV
;
A
#
# COMPACT_ATOMS: atom_id res chain seq x y z
N MET A 1 13.27 26.61 25.87
CA MET A 1 11.84 26.97 25.94
C MET A 1 11.05 25.69 25.71
N ILE A 2 10.18 25.25 26.64
CA ILE A 2 9.34 24.05 26.39
C ILE A 2 8.24 24.48 25.42
N GLN A 3 8.38 24.17 24.13
CA GLN A 3 7.32 24.38 23.15
C GLN A 3 6.27 23.27 23.34
N HIS A 4 5.02 23.67 23.55
CA HIS A 4 3.89 22.75 23.82
C HIS A 4 3.52 21.84 22.64
N LYS A 5 4.16 21.97 21.47
CA LYS A 5 3.95 21.10 20.31
C LYS A 5 5.11 21.20 19.31
N LEU A 6 6.22 20.51 19.58
CA LEU A 6 7.34 20.43 18.63
C LEU A 6 7.01 19.40 17.55
N LYS A 7 6.64 19.86 16.35
CA LYS A 7 6.60 19.01 15.15
C LYS A 7 8.02 18.93 14.59
N LEU A 8 8.61 17.74 14.63
CA LEU A 8 10.00 17.56 14.20
C LEU A 8 10.16 17.83 12.70
N SER A 9 9.18 17.47 11.87
CA SER A 9 9.19 17.72 10.42
C SER A 9 9.48 19.19 10.08
N THR A 10 8.67 20.12 10.60
CA THR A 10 8.79 21.55 10.33
C THR A 10 10.14 22.13 10.77
N ASP A 11 10.64 21.70 11.93
CA ASP A 11 11.93 22.15 12.44
C ASP A 11 13.10 21.55 11.64
N PHE A 12 12.97 20.29 11.21
CA PHE A 12 13.98 19.57 10.46
C PHE A 12 14.15 20.12 9.04
N GLU A 13 13.06 20.45 8.35
CA GLU A 13 13.10 21.05 6.99
C GLU A 13 14.05 22.25 6.91
N ASN A 14 14.05 23.09 7.95
CA ASN A 14 14.89 24.28 8.00
C ASN A 14 16.32 23.94 8.41
N ILE A 15 16.50 23.19 9.50
CA ILE A 15 17.84 22.97 10.05
C ILE A 15 18.70 22.04 9.19
N LEU A 16 18.08 21.13 8.44
CA LEU A 16 18.77 20.20 7.54
C LEU A 16 19.45 20.92 6.37
N ARG A 17 18.82 21.99 5.84
CA ARG A 17 19.33 22.76 4.70
C ARG A 17 20.64 23.46 4.99
N ASP A 18 20.80 23.94 6.22
CA ASP A 18 21.99 24.68 6.66
C ASP A 18 22.97 23.81 7.45
N CYS A 19 22.76 22.49 7.46
CA CYS A 19 23.57 21.59 8.27
C CYS A 19 24.93 21.30 7.61
N GLU A 20 25.98 21.29 8.43
CA GLU A 20 27.34 20.88 8.07
C GLU A 20 27.61 19.42 8.47
N GLU A 21 27.02 18.96 9.58
CA GLU A 21 27.18 17.60 10.08
C GLU A 21 25.96 17.16 10.92
N VAL A 22 25.46 15.96 10.67
CA VAL A 22 24.36 15.35 11.43
C VAL A 22 24.81 14.11 12.19
N TRP A 23 24.23 13.89 13.37
CA TRP A 23 24.27 12.61 14.07
C TRP A 23 22.84 12.16 14.37
N ILE A 24 22.47 11.01 13.81
CA ILE A 24 21.14 10.42 13.95
C ILE A 24 21.27 9.08 14.65
N ALA A 25 20.82 9.02 15.91
CA ALA A 25 20.69 7.78 16.67
C ALA A 25 19.22 7.45 16.85
N ALA A 26 18.73 6.46 16.10
CA ALA A 26 17.32 6.10 16.07
C ALA A 26 17.12 4.59 16.28
N ALA A 27 16.15 4.23 17.10
CA ALA A 27 15.77 2.84 17.34
C ALA A 27 15.18 2.16 16.10
N MET A 28 14.58 2.96 15.22
CA MET A 28 13.96 2.56 13.96
C MET A 28 14.12 3.66 12.92
N ILE A 29 14.39 3.28 11.68
CA ILE A 29 14.33 4.16 10.51
C ILE A 29 13.43 3.51 9.44
N SER A 30 12.40 4.23 8.97
CA SER A 30 11.58 3.81 7.81
C SER A 30 12.08 4.47 6.53
N ASP A 31 11.65 3.94 5.38
CA ASP A 31 11.97 4.53 4.06
C ASP A 31 11.61 6.01 4.02
N THR A 32 10.36 6.34 4.39
CA THR A 32 9.87 7.72 4.43
C THR A 32 10.64 8.64 5.36
N GLY A 33 11.11 8.16 6.51
CA GLY A 33 11.89 8.97 7.44
C GLY A 33 13.29 9.25 6.90
N PHE A 34 13.92 8.24 6.30
CA PHE A 34 15.23 8.39 5.67
C PHE A 34 15.15 9.31 4.44
N GLU A 35 14.19 9.07 3.56
CA GLU A 35 13.93 9.87 2.35
C GLU A 35 13.69 11.35 2.71
N PHE A 36 12.89 11.63 3.76
CA PHE A 36 12.69 12.98 4.26
C PHE A 36 14.02 13.67 4.64
N ILE A 37 14.91 12.99 5.35
CA ILE A 37 16.23 13.56 5.69
C ILE A 37 17.04 13.81 4.43
N GLN A 38 17.15 12.82 3.53
CA GLN A 38 17.98 12.93 2.32
C GLN A 38 17.48 14.02 1.36
N GLN A 39 16.16 14.26 1.30
CA GLN A 39 15.58 15.32 0.45
C GLN A 39 15.89 16.73 0.96
N HIS A 40 16.09 16.91 2.26
CA HIS A 40 16.20 18.25 2.88
C HIS A 40 17.61 18.58 3.36
N ILE A 41 18.47 17.58 3.54
CA ILE A 41 19.83 17.80 4.04
C ILE A 41 20.70 18.49 3.00
N ASN A 42 21.56 19.39 3.46
CA ASN A 42 22.64 19.92 2.64
C ASN A 42 23.46 18.75 2.03
N PRO A 43 23.60 18.66 0.70
CA PRO A 43 24.31 17.55 0.05
C PRO A 43 25.77 17.40 0.47
N SER A 44 26.39 18.47 1.00
CA SER A 44 27.77 18.46 1.51
C SER A 44 27.86 18.16 3.01
N ALA A 45 26.73 17.97 3.71
CA ALA A 45 26.73 17.66 5.13
C ALA A 45 27.31 16.27 5.38
N LYS A 46 28.20 16.17 6.37
CA LYS A 46 28.64 14.86 6.87
C LYS A 46 27.49 14.20 7.63
N GLN A 47 27.22 12.93 7.37
CA GLN A 47 26.11 12.22 8.01
C GLN A 47 26.59 11.03 8.81
N ASN A 48 26.18 10.96 10.08
CA ASN A 48 26.53 9.88 10.99
C ASN A 48 25.26 9.18 11.50
N TYR A 49 25.10 7.89 11.19
CA TYR A 49 23.93 7.10 11.57
C TYR A 49 24.30 5.98 12.53
N LEU A 50 23.61 5.93 13.67
CA LEU A 50 23.65 4.81 14.59
C LEU A 50 22.25 4.21 14.72
N VAL A 51 22.08 3.01 14.17
CA VAL A 51 20.76 2.48 13.86
C VAL A 51 20.42 1.29 14.75
N GLY A 52 19.22 1.30 15.31
CA GLY A 52 18.64 0.17 16.01
C GLY A 52 17.97 -0.82 15.05
N ILE A 53 18.07 -2.10 15.39
CA ILE A 53 17.38 -3.20 14.70
C ILE A 53 16.51 -4.03 15.65
N GLY A 54 16.27 -3.53 16.87
CA GLY A 54 15.28 -4.13 17.77
C GLY A 54 13.85 -3.86 17.31
N LEU A 55 13.63 -2.69 16.70
CA LEU A 55 12.44 -2.33 15.95
C LEU A 55 12.67 -2.57 14.44
N PRO A 56 11.61 -2.59 13.61
CA PRO A 56 11.72 -2.94 12.18
C PRO A 56 12.25 -1.76 11.35
N THR A 57 13.55 -1.50 11.39
CA THR A 57 14.22 -0.62 10.42
C THR A 57 14.11 -1.20 9.00
N SER A 58 13.86 -0.36 8.00
CA SER A 58 13.73 -0.84 6.61
C SER A 58 15.04 -1.45 6.08
N PRO A 59 15.01 -2.65 5.46
CA PRO A 59 16.16 -3.20 4.76
C PRO A 59 16.63 -2.34 3.58
N LYS A 60 15.72 -1.60 2.91
CA LYS A 60 16.07 -0.65 1.85
C LYS A 60 16.92 0.48 2.41
N VAL A 61 16.52 1.05 3.55
CA VAL A 61 17.33 2.06 4.26
C VAL A 61 18.70 1.50 4.62
N LEU A 62 18.79 0.31 5.22
CA LEU A 62 20.10 -0.25 5.58
C LEU A 62 21.00 -0.49 4.37
N GLN A 63 20.43 -0.89 3.23
CA GLN A 63 21.16 -0.96 1.96
C GLN A 63 21.69 0.42 1.55
N SER A 64 20.83 1.45 1.53
CA SER A 64 21.25 2.81 1.20
C SER A 64 22.34 3.34 2.14
N LEU A 65 22.24 3.07 3.44
CA LEU A 65 23.24 3.47 4.43
C LEU A 65 24.60 2.78 4.19
N LYS A 66 24.59 1.53 3.70
CA LYS A 66 25.80 0.80 3.29
C LYS A 66 26.40 1.42 2.03
N ASP A 67 25.59 1.65 1.01
CA ASP A 67 26.07 2.11 -0.30
C ASP A 67 26.60 3.56 -0.24
N LEU A 68 26.09 4.39 0.67
CA LEU A 68 26.57 5.75 0.91
C LEU A 68 27.90 5.82 1.70
N ASP A 69 28.25 4.78 2.48
CA ASP A 69 29.48 4.72 3.31
C ASP A 69 30.75 4.82 2.43
N GLU A 70 30.67 4.50 1.13
CA GLU A 70 31.81 4.46 0.21
C GLU A 70 32.38 5.83 -0.17
N ASN A 71 31.62 6.93 0.03
CA ASN A 71 32.02 8.29 -0.39
C ASN A 71 32.71 9.14 0.68
N GLY A 72 32.93 8.61 1.89
CA GLY A 72 33.67 9.29 2.99
C GLY A 72 32.94 10.44 3.71
N TYR A 73 31.76 10.86 3.22
CA TYR A 73 30.87 11.84 3.86
C TYR A 73 29.76 11.19 4.71
N PHE A 74 29.72 9.86 4.74
CA PHE A 74 28.71 9.07 5.38
C PHE A 74 29.39 8.07 6.30
N GLU A 75 28.88 7.94 7.53
CA GLU A 75 29.33 6.92 8.46
C GLU A 75 28.11 6.28 9.12
N SER A 76 27.85 5.01 8.80
CA SER A 76 26.68 4.30 9.30
C SER A 76 27.01 2.97 9.97
N ARG A 77 26.38 2.68 11.11
CA ARG A 77 26.55 1.41 11.83
C ARG A 77 25.26 0.96 12.50
N ILE A 78 25.17 -0.35 12.73
CA ILE A 78 24.12 -0.95 13.52
C ILE A 78 24.59 -1.04 14.97
N TYR A 79 23.85 -0.46 15.92
CA TYR A 79 24.16 -0.68 17.32
C TYR A 79 23.91 -2.14 17.70
N HIS A 80 24.89 -2.79 18.30
CA HIS A 80 24.75 -4.15 18.79
C HIS A 80 25.46 -4.33 20.13
N LYS A 81 24.64 -4.52 21.18
CA LYS A 81 25.08 -5.02 22.48
C LYS A 81 24.12 -6.11 22.93
N PRO A 82 24.60 -7.33 23.22
CA PRO A 82 23.75 -8.43 23.67
C PRO A 82 22.82 -8.01 24.82
N ASP A 83 21.59 -8.51 24.78
CA ASP A 83 20.54 -8.31 25.79
C ASP A 83 20.17 -6.84 26.07
N ARG A 84 20.46 -5.93 25.13
CA ARG A 84 20.09 -4.51 25.26
C ARG A 84 19.39 -4.00 24.00
N LEU A 85 18.17 -3.50 24.19
CA LEU A 85 17.44 -2.79 23.13
C LEU A 85 18.05 -1.40 22.92
N PHE A 86 18.50 -1.12 21.70
CA PHE A 86 18.84 0.24 21.30
C PHE A 86 17.56 1.02 21.03
N HIS A 87 17.16 1.86 21.97
CA HIS A 87 15.92 2.63 21.88
C HIS A 87 16.01 4.18 21.86
N PRO A 88 17.17 4.83 21.60
CA PRO A 88 17.21 6.29 21.56
C PRO A 88 16.51 6.84 20.31
N LYS A 89 16.10 8.11 20.39
CA LYS A 89 15.71 8.95 19.25
C LYS A 89 16.35 10.32 19.45
N VAL A 90 17.55 10.46 18.93
CA VAL A 90 18.42 11.61 19.12
C VAL A 90 18.87 12.09 17.75
N TYR A 91 18.64 13.38 17.49
CA TYR A 91 19.03 14.06 16.25
C TYR A 91 19.85 15.28 16.61
N LEU A 92 21.10 15.32 16.17
CA LEU A 92 22.03 16.41 16.42
C LEU A 92 22.41 17.04 15.09
N PHE A 93 22.28 18.35 14.99
CA PHE A 93 22.55 19.11 13.77
C PHE A 93 23.60 20.17 14.08
N LYS A 94 24.73 20.14 13.37
CA LYS A 94 25.76 21.17 13.45
C LYS A 94 25.60 22.15 12.30
N SER A 95 25.54 23.45 12.61
CA SER A 95 25.48 24.53 11.64
C SER A 95 26.23 25.75 12.18
N ASN A 96 27.11 26.36 11.38
CA ASN A 96 27.87 27.54 11.74
C ASN A 96 28.61 27.38 13.10
N GLY A 97 29.19 26.21 13.33
CA GLY A 97 29.91 25.90 14.57
C GLY A 97 29.06 25.67 15.83
N LYS A 98 27.71 25.73 15.74
CA LYS A 98 26.81 25.43 16.85
C LYS A 98 26.07 24.11 16.62
N ILE A 99 25.74 23.40 17.70
CA ILE A 99 25.00 22.14 17.64
C ILE A 99 23.61 22.37 18.25
N THR A 100 22.57 21.99 17.50
CA THR A 100 21.20 21.89 18.02
C THR A 100 20.82 20.42 18.16
N ALA A 101 20.32 20.05 19.33
CA ALA A 101 19.91 18.69 19.66
C ALA A 101 18.39 18.58 19.79
N TYR A 102 17.86 17.47 19.28
CA TYR A 102 16.49 17.03 19.46
C TYR A 102 16.49 15.64 20.09
N VAL A 103 15.82 15.50 21.23
CA VAL A 103 15.71 14.24 21.97
C VAL A 103 14.26 14.00 22.33
N GLY A 104 13.73 12.81 22.02
CA GLY A 104 12.31 12.54 22.22
C GLY A 104 11.90 11.08 22.02
N SER A 105 10.60 10.89 21.78
CA SER A 105 9.98 9.59 21.51
C SER A 105 9.86 9.25 20.02
N GLY A 106 9.89 10.26 19.14
CA GLY A 106 9.69 10.11 17.70
C GLY A 106 10.88 9.45 16.99
N ASN A 107 10.68 8.26 16.41
CA ASN A 107 11.68 7.59 15.57
C ASN A 107 11.83 8.30 14.19
N CYS A 108 12.84 7.89 13.41
CA CYS A 108 13.08 8.43 12.06
C CYS A 108 12.08 7.83 11.07
N THR A 109 10.82 8.24 11.18
CA THR A 109 9.69 7.79 10.38
C THR A 109 8.72 8.95 10.19
N TYR A 110 7.86 8.88 9.16
CA TYR A 110 6.77 9.86 9.02
C TYR A 110 5.88 9.93 10.29
N GLY A 111 5.64 8.77 10.90
CA GLY A 111 5.02 8.63 12.22
C GLY A 111 5.68 9.51 13.29
N GLY A 112 6.97 9.29 13.51
CA GLY A 112 7.73 9.98 14.56
C GLY A 112 7.97 11.47 14.29
N PHE A 113 7.92 11.90 13.03
CA PHE A 113 8.15 13.30 12.67
C PHE A 113 6.88 14.16 12.70
N ASP A 114 5.71 13.62 12.32
CA ASP A 114 4.52 14.46 12.11
C ASP A 114 3.17 13.83 12.49
N LYS A 115 3.04 12.49 12.53
CA LYS A 115 1.72 11.82 12.67
C LYS A 115 1.43 11.29 14.07
N ASN A 116 2.40 10.69 14.75
CA ASN A 116 2.19 10.05 16.05
C ASN A 116 2.05 11.09 17.16
N VAL A 117 1.50 10.67 18.30
CA VAL A 117 1.53 11.44 19.54
C VAL A 117 2.92 11.28 20.17
N GLU A 118 3.80 12.25 19.94
CA GLU A 118 5.21 12.23 20.35
C GLU A 118 5.54 13.36 21.33
N VAL A 119 6.60 13.16 22.12
CA VAL A 119 7.22 14.19 22.96
C VAL A 119 8.68 14.36 22.59
N SER A 120 9.10 15.61 22.39
CA SER A 120 10.48 15.95 22.01
C SER A 120 10.91 17.26 22.65
N ILE A 121 12.18 17.35 23.01
CA ILE A 121 12.83 18.57 23.49
C ILE A 121 13.88 18.99 22.46
N LYS A 122 13.90 20.29 22.16
CA LYS A 122 14.95 20.97 21.40
C LYS A 122 15.85 21.75 22.36
N THR A 123 17.16 21.66 22.18
CA THR A 123 18.15 22.43 22.95
C THR A 123 19.34 22.80 22.09
N ASP A 124 19.89 23.98 22.33
CA ASP A 124 21.14 24.51 21.77
C ASP A 124 22.17 24.81 22.88
N ASP A 125 21.93 24.32 24.10
CA ASP A 125 22.89 24.39 25.19
C ASP A 125 24.16 23.58 24.85
N ASN A 126 25.29 24.27 24.77
CA ASN A 126 26.56 23.67 24.36
C ASN A 126 26.96 22.46 25.21
N ASN A 127 26.80 22.53 26.54
CA ASN A 127 27.19 21.42 27.42
C ASN A 127 26.32 20.19 27.17
N VAL A 128 25.01 20.38 27.00
CA VAL A 128 24.08 19.27 26.68
C VAL A 128 24.42 18.67 25.32
N CYS A 129 24.61 19.51 24.30
CA CYS A 129 24.92 19.07 22.95
C CYS A 129 26.26 18.32 22.88
N GLU A 130 27.31 18.82 23.50
CA GLU A 130 28.62 18.15 23.56
C GLU A 130 28.54 16.79 24.27
N ASN A 131 27.79 16.70 25.38
CA ASN A 131 27.54 15.45 26.07
C ASN A 131 26.77 14.44 25.20
N LEU A 132 25.79 14.89 24.42
CA LEU A 132 25.03 14.04 23.49
C LEU A 132 25.91 13.54 22.34
N VAL A 133 26.77 14.39 21.77
CA VAL A 133 27.76 13.95 20.77
C VAL A 133 28.72 12.93 21.36
N GLN A 134 29.20 13.14 22.58
CA GLN A 134 30.11 12.20 23.24
C GLN A 134 29.42 10.87 23.57
N TRP A 135 28.15 10.91 23.98
CA TRP A 135 27.32 9.73 24.15
C TRP A 135 27.12 8.97 22.84
N PHE A 136 26.85 9.68 21.72
CA PHE A 136 26.73 9.08 20.40
C PHE A 136 28.02 8.36 20.03
N LYS A 137 29.17 9.06 20.09
CA LYS A 137 30.51 8.48 19.78
C LYS A 137 30.84 7.28 20.67
N THR A 138 30.46 7.32 21.94
CA THR A 138 30.68 6.19 22.85
C THR A 138 29.78 5.00 22.50
N SER A 139 28.51 5.25 22.16
CA SER A 139 27.56 4.23 21.73
C SER A 139 27.98 3.59 20.41
N PHE A 140 28.55 4.40 19.52
CA PHE A 140 29.07 3.98 18.21
C PHE A 140 30.20 2.95 18.32
N LYS A 141 30.95 2.92 19.42
CA LYS A 141 31.96 1.87 19.68
C LYS A 141 31.36 0.47 19.89
N PHE A 142 30.07 0.38 20.22
CA PHE A 142 29.34 -0.88 20.37
C PHE A 142 28.48 -1.18 19.13
N SER A 143 29.02 -0.89 17.95
CA SER A 143 28.29 -1.02 16.70
C SER A 143 29.02 -1.96 15.74
N ILE A 144 28.28 -2.49 14.77
CA ILE A 144 28.79 -3.35 13.70
C ILE A 144 28.58 -2.69 12.34
N LEU A 145 29.42 -3.07 11.38
CA LEU A 145 29.29 -2.69 9.98
C LEU A 145 28.02 -3.31 9.38
N ILE A 146 27.41 -2.58 8.44
CA ILE A 146 26.36 -3.11 7.58
C ILE A 146 27.06 -3.87 6.43
N THR A 147 27.05 -5.20 6.49
CA THR A 147 27.61 -6.06 5.45
C THR A 147 26.48 -6.70 4.63
N ASP A 148 26.79 -7.21 3.43
CA ASP A 148 25.82 -7.93 2.61
C ASP A 148 25.29 -9.18 3.34
N ASP A 149 26.15 -9.92 4.04
CA ASP A 149 25.75 -11.06 4.89
C ASP A 149 24.78 -10.65 6.01
N PHE A 150 25.04 -9.50 6.65
CA PHE A 150 24.13 -8.98 7.66
C PHE A 150 22.77 -8.61 7.06
N LEU A 151 22.77 -7.93 5.91
CA LEU A 151 21.55 -7.50 5.22
C LEU A 151 20.69 -8.69 4.80
N GLU A 152 21.29 -9.74 4.24
CA GLU A 152 20.56 -10.94 3.81
C GLU A 152 19.85 -11.61 4.99
N ASN A 153 20.58 -11.84 6.09
CA ASN A 153 20.01 -12.39 7.32
C ASN A 153 18.93 -11.47 7.92
N TYR A 154 19.14 -10.15 7.88
CA TYR A 154 18.20 -9.18 8.41
C TYR A 154 16.89 -9.13 7.61
N ARG A 155 16.92 -9.25 6.27
CA ARG A 155 15.73 -9.28 5.41
C ARG A 155 14.76 -10.38 5.82
N MET A 156 15.28 -11.57 6.14
CA MET A 156 14.48 -12.68 6.65
C MET A 156 13.81 -12.36 7.99
N ILE A 157 14.56 -11.79 8.94
CA ILE A 157 14.04 -11.39 10.26
C ILE A 157 12.99 -10.30 10.13
N TYR A 158 13.26 -9.30 9.29
CA TYR A 158 12.37 -8.18 9.02
C TYR A 158 11.02 -8.67 8.47
N LYS A 159 11.03 -9.53 7.44
CA LYS A 159 9.81 -10.12 6.86
C LYS A 159 8.95 -10.81 7.92
N ASN A 160 9.56 -11.62 8.78
CA ASN A 160 8.86 -12.30 9.85
C ASN A 160 8.28 -11.34 10.90
N ARG A 161 8.97 -10.23 11.19
CA ARG A 161 8.45 -9.21 12.12
C ARG A 161 7.26 -8.45 11.55
N ILE A 162 7.28 -8.11 10.27
CA ILE A 162 6.13 -7.45 9.62
C ILE A 162 4.87 -8.33 9.71
N VAL A 163 5.01 -9.64 9.53
CA VAL A 163 3.90 -10.60 9.72
C VAL A 163 3.39 -10.55 11.16
N ARG A 164 4.27 -10.64 12.16
CA ARG A 164 3.88 -10.57 13.59
C ARG A 164 3.19 -9.26 13.93
N MET A 165 3.70 -8.13 13.45
CA MET A 165 3.05 -6.83 13.68
C MET A 165 1.66 -6.74 13.06
N LYS A 166 1.43 -7.39 11.90
CA LYS A 166 0.08 -7.51 11.32
C LYS A 166 -0.85 -8.31 12.24
N ASP A 167 -0.35 -9.37 12.88
CA ASP A 167 -1.14 -10.18 13.81
C ASP A 167 -1.38 -9.46 15.15
N GLU A 168 -0.36 -8.80 15.71
CA GLU A 168 -0.50 -7.93 16.90
C GLU A 168 -1.53 -6.82 16.65
N LYS A 169 -1.55 -6.24 15.45
CA LYS A 169 -2.59 -5.26 15.07
C LYS A 169 -3.98 -5.89 15.07
N LYS A 170 -4.16 -7.12 14.58
CA LYS A 170 -5.45 -7.84 14.65
C LYS A 170 -5.85 -8.12 16.10
N GLU A 171 -4.92 -8.47 16.97
CA GLU A 171 -5.18 -8.68 18.40
C GLU A 171 -5.62 -7.38 19.08
N LEU A 172 -4.95 -6.27 18.78
CA LEU A 172 -5.36 -4.94 19.26
C LEU A 172 -6.75 -4.56 18.74
N GLN A 173 -7.11 -4.96 17.52
CA GLN A 173 -8.46 -4.78 16.98
C GLN A 173 -9.53 -5.62 17.71
N ILE A 174 -9.16 -6.62 18.52
CA ILE A 174 -10.12 -7.33 19.37
C ILE A 174 -10.42 -6.48 20.62
N LEU A 175 -9.40 -5.85 21.20
CA LEU A 175 -9.50 -5.06 22.44
C LEU A 175 -10.06 -3.67 22.20
N PHE A 176 -9.62 -3.05 21.11
CA PHE A 176 -10.15 -1.84 20.55
C PHE A 176 -10.75 -2.24 19.21
N PRO A 177 -11.96 -2.85 19.17
CA PRO A 177 -12.70 -3.04 17.93
C PRO A 177 -12.77 -1.68 17.30
N GLU A 178 -11.88 -1.51 16.34
CA GLU A 178 -11.52 -0.24 15.80
C GLU A 178 -12.83 0.34 15.28
N ASN A 179 -13.37 1.36 15.96
CA ASN A 179 -14.34 2.30 15.41
C ASN A 179 -13.66 3.11 14.29
N TYR A 180 -12.87 2.47 13.43
CA TYR A 180 -12.95 2.70 11.99
C TYR A 180 -14.23 2.02 11.50
N GLY A 181 -15.37 2.38 12.12
CA GLY A 181 -16.53 2.65 11.30
C GLY A 181 -16.00 3.60 10.24
N SER A 182 -16.20 3.25 8.98
CA SER A 182 -16.30 4.28 7.97
C SER A 182 -17.04 5.45 8.62
N ASN A 183 -16.50 6.65 8.53
CA ASN A 183 -17.10 7.83 9.16
C ASN A 183 -18.35 8.23 8.36
N LEU A 184 -19.21 7.25 8.05
CA LEU A 184 -20.41 7.33 7.24
C LEU A 184 -21.35 8.36 7.86
N ASP A 185 -21.28 8.56 9.18
CA ASP A 185 -22.07 9.55 9.89
C ASP A 185 -21.61 11.00 9.61
N GLN A 186 -20.38 11.19 9.13
CA GLN A 186 -19.84 12.50 8.70
C GLN A 186 -19.82 12.67 7.17
N MET A 187 -20.20 11.64 6.42
CA MET A 187 -20.18 11.61 4.96
C MET A 187 -21.53 12.06 4.37
N ASP A 188 -21.51 12.73 3.21
CA ASP A 188 -22.72 13.15 2.51
C ASP A 188 -23.23 12.06 1.53
N PHE A 189 -24.38 11.48 1.84
CA PHE A 189 -25.05 10.47 1.02
C PHE A 189 -26.26 10.98 0.23
N ILE A 190 -26.58 12.28 0.24
CA ILE A 190 -27.83 12.83 -0.31
C ILE A 190 -28.03 12.36 -1.76
N ASN A 191 -27.01 12.54 -2.61
CA ASN A 191 -27.07 12.21 -4.04
C ASN A 191 -26.39 10.90 -4.43
N GLN A 192 -25.82 10.18 -3.46
CA GLN A 192 -25.05 8.97 -3.73
C GLN A 192 -25.90 7.82 -4.29
N TYR A 193 -25.35 7.05 -5.23
CA TYR A 193 -26.02 5.84 -5.76
C TYR A 193 -26.09 4.76 -4.68
N PHE A 194 -24.95 4.47 -4.04
CA PHE A 194 -24.91 3.67 -2.82
C PHE A 194 -25.14 4.59 -1.61
N LYS A 195 -26.19 4.30 -0.83
CA LYS A 195 -26.46 4.94 0.46
C LYS A 195 -25.63 4.35 1.59
N ARG A 196 -25.52 5.10 2.69
CA ARG A 196 -24.91 4.69 3.98
C ARG A 196 -25.23 3.24 4.37
N GLU A 197 -26.49 2.83 4.25
CA GLU A 197 -26.90 1.47 4.64
C GLU A 197 -26.23 0.34 3.83
N HIS A 198 -25.77 0.61 2.61
CA HIS A 198 -25.07 -0.37 1.78
C HIS A 198 -23.63 -0.58 2.25
N TYR A 199 -22.96 0.48 2.69
CA TYR A 199 -21.62 0.41 3.30
C TYR A 199 -21.69 -0.21 4.69
N ALA A 200 -22.68 0.20 5.48
CA ALA A 200 -22.95 -0.32 6.82
C ALA A 200 -23.27 -1.83 6.84
N ALA A 201 -23.62 -2.45 5.70
CA ALA A 201 -23.81 -3.89 5.58
C ALA A 201 -22.51 -4.69 5.82
N PHE A 202 -21.35 -4.03 5.79
CA PHE A 202 -20.03 -4.64 5.94
C PHE A 202 -19.28 -4.15 7.20
N GLU A 203 -19.93 -3.38 8.08
CA GLU A 203 -19.32 -2.82 9.30
C GLU A 203 -19.34 -3.78 10.50
N GLY A 204 -18.41 -3.54 11.44
CA GLY A 204 -18.33 -4.27 12.70
C GLY A 204 -18.21 -5.78 12.48
N THR A 205 -19.07 -6.56 13.13
CA THR A 205 -19.06 -8.03 13.05
C THR A 205 -19.90 -8.59 11.89
N LYS A 206 -20.58 -7.74 11.10
CA LYS A 206 -21.48 -8.19 10.02
C LYS A 206 -20.81 -9.06 8.96
N PRO A 207 -19.54 -8.85 8.55
CA PRO A 207 -18.89 -9.74 7.57
C PRO A 207 -18.87 -11.22 7.96
N TRP A 208 -18.92 -11.54 9.26
CA TRP A 208 -18.94 -12.91 9.79
C TRP A 208 -20.34 -13.39 10.22
N ASN A 209 -21.33 -12.49 10.22
CA ASN A 209 -22.66 -12.77 10.72
C ASN A 209 -23.53 -13.44 9.64
N THR A 210 -24.08 -14.61 9.95
CA THR A 210 -24.88 -15.43 9.04
C THR A 210 -26.39 -15.24 9.19
N SER A 211 -26.83 -14.32 10.06
CA SER A 211 -28.25 -14.09 10.32
C SER A 211 -29.00 -13.58 9.08
N ILE A 212 -30.29 -13.94 8.99
CA ILE A 212 -31.17 -13.50 7.90
C ILE A 212 -31.24 -11.97 7.82
N ALA A 213 -31.19 -11.28 8.97
CA ALA A 213 -31.21 -9.82 9.01
C ALA A 213 -29.99 -9.20 8.30
N VAL A 214 -28.78 -9.66 8.63
CA VAL A 214 -27.54 -9.17 7.99
C VAL A 214 -27.47 -9.59 6.52
N ASN A 215 -27.94 -10.79 6.18
CA ASN A 215 -28.06 -11.22 4.78
C ASN A 215 -28.94 -10.25 3.97
N LYS A 216 -30.10 -9.84 4.51
CA LYS A 216 -31.00 -8.88 3.85
C LYS A 216 -30.34 -7.51 3.63
N GLU A 217 -29.46 -7.07 4.52
CA GLU A 217 -28.69 -5.83 4.29
C GLU A 217 -27.76 -5.96 3.09
N ARG A 218 -27.01 -7.06 2.98
CA ARG A 218 -26.13 -7.35 1.84
C ARG A 218 -26.90 -7.55 0.54
N GLU A 219 -28.09 -8.15 0.60
CA GLU A 219 -28.98 -8.31 -0.56
C GLU A 219 -29.43 -6.97 -1.16
N LYS A 220 -29.54 -5.90 -0.35
CA LYS A 220 -29.80 -4.55 -0.89
C LYS A 220 -28.64 -4.07 -1.77
N VAL A 221 -27.40 -4.29 -1.33
CA VAL A 221 -26.19 -3.96 -2.10
C VAL A 221 -26.14 -4.79 -3.39
N ARG A 222 -26.39 -6.10 -3.27
CA ARG A 222 -26.45 -7.04 -4.40
C ARG A 222 -27.49 -6.60 -5.44
N SER A 223 -28.67 -6.18 -5.00
CA SER A 223 -29.73 -5.67 -5.87
C SER A 223 -29.33 -4.40 -6.64
N LEU A 224 -28.57 -3.50 -6.01
CA LEU A 224 -28.05 -2.31 -6.70
C LEU A 224 -26.96 -2.63 -7.73
N LEU A 225 -26.13 -3.63 -7.46
CA LEU A 225 -25.13 -4.12 -8.42
C LEU A 225 -25.79 -4.76 -9.65
N TYR A 226 -26.88 -5.53 -9.49
CA TYR A 226 -27.66 -6.00 -10.64
C TYR A 226 -28.23 -4.83 -11.48
N LYS A 227 -28.77 -3.79 -10.82
CA LYS A 227 -29.26 -2.60 -11.53
C LYS A 227 -28.14 -1.84 -12.27
N LEU A 228 -26.91 -1.84 -11.73
CA LEU A 228 -25.76 -1.31 -12.46
C LEU A 228 -25.46 -2.16 -13.69
N ASN A 229 -25.44 -3.49 -13.54
CA ASN A 229 -25.21 -4.41 -14.65
C ASN A 229 -26.17 -4.17 -15.82
N ASP A 230 -27.46 -4.06 -15.55
CA ASP A 230 -28.49 -3.83 -16.58
C ASP A 230 -28.26 -2.56 -17.39
N LYS A 231 -27.64 -1.53 -16.77
CA LYS A 231 -27.31 -0.26 -17.43
C LYS A 231 -25.96 -0.30 -18.17
N LEU A 232 -24.99 -1.07 -17.67
CA LEU A 232 -23.64 -1.14 -18.22
C LEU A 232 -23.57 -1.99 -19.50
N ILE A 233 -24.26 -3.14 -19.54
CA ILE A 233 -24.18 -4.08 -20.66
C ILE A 233 -24.54 -3.46 -22.03
N PRO A 234 -25.62 -2.66 -22.17
CA PRO A 234 -25.91 -1.99 -23.44
C PRO A 234 -24.78 -1.05 -23.89
N ILE A 235 -24.10 -0.39 -22.94
CA ILE A 235 -23.00 0.52 -23.23
C ILE A 235 -21.78 -0.27 -23.72
N PHE A 236 -21.44 -1.39 -23.08
CA PHE A 236 -20.33 -2.26 -23.50
C PHE A 236 -20.53 -2.72 -24.94
N ARG A 237 -21.75 -3.15 -25.29
CA ARG A 237 -22.11 -3.53 -26.67
C ARG A 237 -21.94 -2.36 -27.64
N SER A 238 -22.37 -1.16 -27.27
CA SER A 238 -22.24 0.04 -28.12
C SER A 238 -20.78 0.45 -28.35
N LYS A 239 -19.90 0.20 -27.38
CA LYS A 239 -18.46 0.44 -27.48
C LYS A 239 -17.69 -0.73 -28.11
N ASN A 240 -18.36 -1.82 -28.48
CA ASN A 240 -17.74 -3.07 -28.95
C ASN A 240 -16.67 -3.63 -28.00
N TRP A 241 -16.88 -3.49 -26.69
CA TRP A 241 -16.00 -4.10 -25.70
C TRP A 241 -16.26 -5.60 -25.60
N ASP A 242 -15.19 -6.40 -25.67
CA ASP A 242 -15.24 -7.84 -25.48
C ASP A 242 -15.27 -8.20 -23.98
N LEU A 243 -16.33 -7.73 -23.32
CA LEU A 243 -16.55 -7.89 -21.89
C LEU A 243 -17.94 -8.50 -21.65
N SER A 244 -17.93 -9.72 -21.14
CA SER A 244 -19.12 -10.48 -20.79
C SER A 244 -19.32 -10.55 -19.28
N GLN A 245 -20.58 -10.43 -18.86
CA GLN A 245 -21.00 -10.79 -17.50
C GLN A 245 -20.89 -12.30 -17.28
N HIS A 246 -20.97 -12.73 -16.01
CA HIS A 246 -21.08 -14.15 -15.70
C HIS A 246 -22.27 -14.80 -16.43
N TYR A 247 -22.06 -16.00 -16.99
CA TYR A 247 -23.08 -16.70 -17.79
C TYR A 247 -24.16 -17.41 -16.96
N HIS A 248 -23.97 -17.49 -15.64
CA HIS A 248 -25.02 -17.82 -14.67
C HIS A 248 -25.52 -16.56 -13.99
N PHE A 249 -26.83 -16.33 -14.03
CA PHE A 249 -27.46 -15.11 -13.51
C PHE A 249 -27.14 -14.87 -12.03
N ASP A 250 -27.21 -15.91 -11.20
CA ASP A 250 -26.94 -15.82 -9.76
C ASP A 250 -25.48 -15.52 -9.41
N ASP A 251 -24.58 -15.61 -10.38
CA ASP A 251 -23.15 -15.40 -10.19
C ASP A 251 -22.65 -14.12 -10.89
N ILE A 252 -23.54 -13.35 -11.53
CA ILE A 252 -23.20 -12.02 -12.10
C ILE A 252 -22.69 -11.10 -11.00
N VAL A 253 -23.34 -11.16 -9.83
CA VAL A 253 -22.93 -10.46 -8.61
C VAL A 253 -22.50 -11.52 -7.59
N SER A 254 -21.51 -11.21 -6.76
CA SER A 254 -21.06 -12.12 -5.70
C SER A 254 -22.11 -12.30 -4.60
N ASN A 255 -22.03 -13.45 -3.91
CA ASN A 255 -23.08 -13.91 -3.01
C ASN A 255 -23.17 -13.08 -1.73
N ALA A 256 -24.39 -12.66 -1.38
CA ALA A 256 -24.70 -11.90 -0.16
C ALA A 256 -24.90 -12.80 1.07
N VAL A 257 -24.91 -14.12 0.89
CA VAL A 257 -25.12 -15.12 1.94
C VAL A 257 -23.90 -16.03 2.05
N HIS A 258 -23.49 -16.32 3.28
CA HIS A 258 -22.42 -17.29 3.53
C HIS A 258 -22.83 -18.69 3.06
N GLY A 259 -21.93 -19.36 2.34
CA GLY A 259 -22.12 -20.72 1.85
C GLY A 259 -20.79 -21.46 1.69
N LEU A 260 -20.84 -22.70 1.21
CA LEU A 260 -19.66 -23.58 1.09
C LEU A 260 -18.56 -23.03 0.17
N ARG A 261 -18.92 -22.12 -0.74
CA ARG A 261 -18.01 -21.52 -1.73
C ARG A 261 -17.67 -20.06 -1.45
N THR A 262 -18.18 -19.49 -0.35
CA THR A 262 -17.85 -18.12 0.04
C THR A 262 -16.67 -18.08 0.99
N SER A 263 -16.01 -16.93 1.07
CA SER A 263 -15.07 -16.63 2.15
C SER A 263 -15.75 -16.76 3.53
N PRO A 264 -15.02 -17.14 4.60
CA PRO A 264 -15.53 -17.08 5.98
C PRO A 264 -16.03 -15.69 6.39
N GLU A 265 -15.49 -14.66 5.75
CA GLU A 265 -15.91 -13.27 5.89
C GLU A 265 -16.33 -12.68 4.55
N LEU A 266 -17.49 -12.02 4.52
CA LEU A 266 -18.04 -11.33 3.36
C LEU A 266 -17.93 -9.83 3.60
N ARG A 267 -16.74 -9.30 3.32
CA ARG A 267 -16.38 -7.87 3.55
C ARG A 267 -16.79 -6.93 2.42
N ALA A 268 -17.29 -7.48 1.31
CA ALA A 268 -17.67 -6.74 0.13
C ALA A 268 -18.57 -7.57 -0.77
N LEU A 269 -19.26 -6.89 -1.69
CA LEU A 269 -19.93 -7.51 -2.83
C LEU A 269 -19.45 -6.88 -4.12
N TRP A 270 -19.41 -7.67 -5.18
CA TRP A 270 -18.86 -7.24 -6.46
C TRP A 270 -19.62 -7.77 -7.66
N LEU A 271 -19.56 -6.99 -8.72
CA LEU A 271 -20.01 -7.26 -10.08
C LEU A 271 -18.78 -7.34 -10.97
N HIS A 272 -18.71 -8.30 -11.88
CA HIS A 272 -17.51 -8.47 -12.70
C HIS A 272 -17.78 -8.87 -14.15
N TYR A 273 -16.79 -8.58 -15.00
CA TYR A 273 -16.82 -8.74 -16.44
C TYR A 273 -15.50 -9.28 -16.96
N GLY A 274 -15.55 -10.09 -18.01
CA GLY A 274 -14.36 -10.61 -18.68
C GLY A 274 -14.75 -11.51 -19.83
N ARG A 275 -14.02 -12.60 -20.00
CA ARG A 275 -14.22 -13.57 -21.07
C ARG A 275 -15.64 -14.11 -21.13
N ASP A 276 -16.11 -14.37 -22.34
CA ASP A 276 -17.42 -15.00 -22.55
C ASP A 276 -17.39 -16.51 -22.22
N LYS A 277 -18.57 -17.14 -22.20
CA LYS A 277 -18.68 -18.57 -21.91
C LYS A 277 -17.92 -19.43 -22.90
N LYS A 278 -17.95 -19.09 -24.20
CA LYS A 278 -17.31 -19.89 -25.25
C LYS A 278 -15.80 -19.84 -25.09
N GLU A 279 -15.23 -18.66 -24.91
CA GLU A 279 -13.80 -18.45 -24.69
C GLU A 279 -13.32 -19.20 -23.45
N ILE A 280 -14.04 -19.08 -22.32
CA ILE A 280 -13.70 -19.81 -21.09
C ILE A 280 -13.68 -21.32 -21.32
N LYS A 281 -14.69 -21.85 -22.00
CA LYS A 281 -14.81 -23.30 -22.21
C LYS A 281 -13.80 -23.87 -23.20
N ASN A 282 -13.17 -23.04 -24.05
CA ASN A 282 -12.03 -23.48 -24.87
C ASN A 282 -10.83 -23.93 -24.01
N TYR A 283 -10.69 -23.42 -22.79
CA TYR A 283 -9.63 -23.83 -21.86
C TYR A 283 -10.02 -25.05 -21.01
N GLY A 284 -11.30 -25.42 -20.94
CA GLY A 284 -11.78 -26.58 -20.21
C GLY A 284 -13.22 -26.45 -19.70
N ASP A 285 -13.93 -27.57 -19.61
CA ASP A 285 -15.34 -27.61 -19.18
C ASP A 285 -15.53 -27.19 -17.71
N ASP A 286 -14.53 -27.40 -16.87
CA ASP A 286 -14.52 -27.03 -15.44
C ASP A 286 -14.18 -25.56 -15.19
N GLN A 287 -13.64 -24.86 -16.19
CA GLN A 287 -13.19 -23.47 -16.06
C GLN A 287 -14.35 -22.50 -15.83
N THR A 288 -14.14 -21.53 -14.96
CA THR A 288 -15.10 -20.50 -14.57
C THR A 288 -14.53 -19.10 -14.79
N PRO A 289 -15.35 -18.04 -14.83
CA PRO A 289 -14.85 -16.67 -14.90
C PRO A 289 -13.88 -16.29 -13.77
N LEU A 290 -13.91 -16.98 -12.62
CA LEU A 290 -13.01 -16.70 -11.50
C LEU A 290 -11.58 -17.20 -11.73
N ASP A 291 -11.38 -18.08 -12.72
CA ASP A 291 -10.08 -18.64 -13.11
C ASP A 291 -9.28 -17.70 -14.01
N TYR A 292 -9.78 -16.48 -14.26
CA TYR A 292 -9.26 -15.50 -15.20
C TYR A 292 -9.25 -14.09 -14.64
N ILE A 293 -8.46 -13.20 -15.24
CA ILE A 293 -8.54 -11.75 -14.96
C ILE A 293 -9.94 -11.22 -15.32
N ARG A 294 -10.39 -10.21 -14.57
CA ARG A 294 -11.71 -9.59 -14.77
C ARG A 294 -11.72 -8.12 -14.40
N LEU A 295 -12.51 -7.32 -15.11
CA LEU A 295 -12.92 -6.00 -14.67
C LEU A 295 -14.01 -6.12 -13.62
N GLN A 296 -13.97 -5.28 -12.59
CA GLN A 296 -14.81 -5.44 -11.41
C GLN A 296 -15.25 -4.08 -10.86
N VAL A 297 -16.52 -3.98 -10.47
CA VAL A 297 -17.02 -2.95 -9.55
C VAL A 297 -17.28 -3.62 -8.22
N ILE A 298 -16.71 -3.11 -7.13
CA ILE A 298 -16.80 -3.70 -5.80
C ILE A 298 -17.20 -2.67 -4.76
N VAL A 299 -18.03 -3.06 -3.80
CA VAL A 299 -18.49 -2.21 -2.71
C VAL A 299 -17.97 -2.78 -1.40
N HIS A 300 -17.12 -2.01 -0.73
CA HIS A 300 -16.60 -2.28 0.61
C HIS A 300 -17.37 -1.49 1.68
N LYS A 301 -16.97 -1.59 2.95
CA LYS A 301 -17.51 -0.74 4.02
C LYS A 301 -17.14 0.73 3.85
N ASP A 302 -16.02 1.02 3.19
CA ASP A 302 -15.35 2.32 3.19
C ASP A 302 -14.96 2.78 1.79
N SER A 303 -15.30 2.03 0.74
CA SER A 303 -15.02 2.43 -0.64
C SER A 303 -15.91 1.74 -1.66
N VAL A 304 -15.95 2.32 -2.87
CA VAL A 304 -16.31 1.60 -4.09
C VAL A 304 -15.05 1.51 -4.95
N GLY A 305 -14.67 0.29 -5.33
CA GLY A 305 -13.50 0.04 -6.17
C GLY A 305 -13.89 -0.25 -7.62
N ILE A 306 -13.09 0.23 -8.56
CA ILE A 306 -13.18 -0.09 -9.99
C ILE A 306 -11.84 -0.65 -10.44
N TRP A 307 -11.79 -1.96 -10.69
CA TRP A 307 -10.53 -2.70 -10.75
C TRP A 307 -10.43 -3.64 -11.95
N ASN A 308 -9.22 -3.83 -12.43
CA ASN A 308 -8.75 -5.10 -12.96
C ASN A 308 -8.34 -6.01 -11.81
N ARG A 309 -8.96 -7.18 -11.74
CA ARG A 309 -8.77 -8.16 -10.68
C ARG A 309 -8.21 -9.45 -11.22
N VAL A 310 -7.03 -9.80 -10.74
CA VAL A 310 -6.37 -11.10 -10.94
C VAL A 310 -6.56 -11.93 -9.66
N GLY A 311 -7.14 -13.12 -9.83
CA GLY A 311 -7.52 -14.04 -8.76
C GLY A 311 -6.35 -14.53 -7.92
N LYS A 312 -6.64 -15.01 -6.71
CA LYS A 312 -5.67 -15.60 -5.77
C LYS A 312 -5.85 -17.11 -5.67
N ASN A 313 -4.98 -17.79 -4.93
CA ASN A 313 -5.02 -19.23 -4.67
C ASN A 313 -5.16 -20.06 -5.96
N ASN A 314 -4.29 -19.80 -6.93
CA ASN A 314 -4.32 -20.36 -8.29
C ASN A 314 -5.39 -19.80 -9.24
N GLY A 315 -6.18 -18.79 -8.84
CA GLY A 315 -7.01 -18.04 -9.77
C GLY A 315 -6.17 -17.25 -10.79
N SER A 316 -6.69 -17.07 -12.01
CA SER A 316 -6.03 -16.34 -13.11
C SER A 316 -4.66 -16.87 -13.48
N LYS A 317 -4.39 -18.16 -13.25
CA LYS A 317 -3.05 -18.76 -13.41
C LYS A 317 -2.49 -18.58 -14.81
N ILE A 318 -3.33 -18.72 -15.84
CA ILE A 318 -2.90 -18.59 -17.23
C ILE A 318 -2.60 -17.14 -17.61
N ASP A 319 -3.41 -16.19 -17.14
CA ASP A 319 -3.21 -14.76 -17.35
C ASP A 319 -1.96 -14.26 -16.62
N ARG A 320 -1.74 -14.70 -15.37
CA ARG A 320 -0.51 -14.44 -14.61
C ARG A 320 0.72 -14.97 -15.34
N LYS A 321 0.62 -16.18 -15.89
CA LYS A 321 1.72 -16.77 -16.67
C LYS A 321 2.00 -15.98 -17.94
N ASN A 322 0.96 -15.57 -18.67
CA ASN A 322 1.07 -14.74 -19.86
C ASN A 322 1.79 -13.42 -19.54
N LEU A 323 1.35 -12.71 -18.50
CA LEU A 323 2.02 -11.50 -18.04
C LEU A 323 3.50 -11.75 -17.71
N LYS A 324 3.80 -12.73 -16.86
CA LYS A 324 5.18 -13.02 -16.42
C LYS A 324 6.09 -13.41 -17.57
N ASP A 325 5.61 -14.28 -18.47
CA ASP A 325 6.41 -14.74 -19.60
C ASP A 325 6.74 -13.57 -20.54
N ASN A 326 5.78 -12.67 -20.79
CA ASN A 326 6.00 -11.49 -21.63
C ASN A 326 6.92 -10.47 -20.94
N LEU A 327 6.73 -10.19 -19.64
CA LEU A 327 7.63 -9.33 -18.88
C LEU A 327 9.08 -9.84 -18.91
N LEU A 328 9.30 -11.15 -18.86
CA LEU A 328 10.66 -11.72 -18.88
C LEU A 328 11.32 -11.74 -20.26
N LYS A 329 10.54 -11.76 -21.34
CA LYS A 329 11.04 -12.10 -22.68
C LYS A 329 10.91 -10.98 -23.71
N ASP A 330 9.98 -10.06 -23.52
CA ASP A 330 9.58 -9.10 -24.54
C ASP A 330 9.77 -7.65 -24.04
N PRO A 331 10.86 -6.96 -24.46
CA PRO A 331 11.09 -5.56 -24.16
C PRO A 331 10.00 -4.61 -24.71
N ASP A 332 9.42 -4.92 -25.86
CA ASP A 332 8.38 -4.09 -26.47
C ASP A 332 7.06 -4.21 -25.69
N TYR A 333 6.74 -5.42 -25.20
CA TYR A 333 5.63 -5.63 -24.28
C TYR A 333 5.78 -4.80 -23.01
N ARG A 334 6.98 -4.81 -22.40
CA ARG A 334 7.26 -4.03 -21.19
C ARG A 334 7.08 -2.54 -21.41
N LYS A 335 7.65 -2.02 -22.49
CA LYS A 335 7.52 -0.60 -22.86
C LYS A 335 6.07 -0.22 -23.09
N LYS A 336 5.32 -1.01 -23.86
CA LYS A 336 3.90 -0.76 -24.14
C LYS A 336 3.05 -0.83 -22.87
N LEU A 337 3.32 -1.80 -22.00
CA LEU A 337 2.61 -1.93 -20.73
C LEU A 337 2.88 -0.71 -19.84
N PHE A 338 4.13 -0.30 -19.73
CA PHE A 338 4.51 0.91 -19.00
C PHE A 338 3.81 2.15 -19.55
N GLU A 339 3.82 2.37 -20.87
CA GLU A 339 3.12 3.48 -21.52
C GLU A 339 1.61 3.47 -21.17
N ILE A 340 0.97 2.31 -21.18
CA ILE A 340 -0.43 2.16 -20.78
C ILE A 340 -0.63 2.57 -19.31
N PHE A 341 0.21 2.09 -18.39
CA PHE A 341 0.11 2.47 -16.98
C PHE A 341 0.27 3.97 -16.77
N MET A 342 1.14 4.63 -17.55
CA MET A 342 1.36 6.07 -17.48
C MET A 342 0.21 6.90 -18.10
N THR A 343 -0.82 6.26 -18.68
CA THR A 343 -2.06 6.94 -19.05
C THR A 343 -3.09 7.00 -17.93
N LEU A 344 -2.87 6.29 -16.82
CA LEU A 344 -3.72 6.31 -15.65
C LEU A 344 -3.40 7.53 -14.78
N ASP A 345 -4.42 8.06 -14.10
CA ASP A 345 -4.24 9.16 -13.13
C ASP A 345 -3.46 8.70 -11.88
N ASP A 346 -2.87 9.64 -11.16
CA ASP A 346 -2.04 9.40 -9.97
C ASP A 346 -2.73 8.57 -8.88
N ASP A 347 -4.06 8.70 -8.76
CA ASP A 347 -4.88 8.00 -7.76
C ASP A 347 -5.04 6.49 -8.05
N TYR A 348 -4.65 6.03 -9.23
CA TYR A 348 -4.63 4.60 -9.54
C TYR A 348 -3.47 3.91 -8.81
N TYR A 349 -3.66 2.62 -8.56
CA TYR A 349 -2.65 1.82 -7.90
C TYR A 349 -2.59 0.39 -8.44
N ILE A 350 -1.45 -0.23 -8.18
CA ILE A 350 -1.19 -1.65 -8.36
C ILE A 350 -1.03 -2.24 -6.96
N SER A 351 -1.91 -3.18 -6.60
CA SER A 351 -1.75 -3.97 -5.37
C SER A 351 -1.29 -5.38 -5.71
N LEU A 352 -0.16 -5.78 -5.11
CA LEU A 352 0.51 -7.05 -5.33
C LEU A 352 1.05 -7.57 -3.99
N ASN A 353 0.75 -8.81 -3.62
CA ASN A 353 1.25 -9.43 -2.37
C ASN A 353 0.94 -8.62 -1.10
N ASP A 354 -0.21 -7.94 -1.07
CA ASP A 354 -0.62 -7.00 -0.02
C ASP A 354 0.28 -5.74 0.10
N GLU A 355 1.14 -5.49 -0.89
CA GLU A 355 1.83 -4.22 -1.11
C GLU A 355 1.06 -3.38 -2.14
N VAL A 356 1.22 -2.07 -2.08
CA VAL A 356 0.56 -1.10 -2.97
C VAL A 356 1.61 -0.18 -3.56
N LEU A 357 1.57 -0.01 -4.87
CA LEU A 357 2.37 0.94 -5.64
C LEU A 357 1.40 1.86 -6.39
N TYR A 358 1.39 3.16 -6.07
CA TYR A 358 0.59 4.13 -6.81
C TYR A 358 1.23 4.46 -8.15
N ILE A 359 0.43 4.87 -9.13
CA ILE A 359 0.93 5.25 -10.45
C ILE A 359 1.91 6.42 -10.36
N SER A 360 1.65 7.37 -9.46
CA SER A 360 2.53 8.50 -9.16
C SER A 360 3.94 8.11 -8.70
N ASP A 361 4.11 6.88 -8.17
CA ASP A 361 5.35 6.40 -7.57
C ASP A 361 6.18 5.53 -8.54
N ILE A 362 5.75 5.43 -9.80
CA ILE A 362 6.45 4.70 -10.86
C ILE A 362 7.30 5.68 -11.66
N PHE A 363 8.62 5.53 -11.57
CA PHE A 363 9.59 6.42 -12.22
C PHE A 363 10.03 5.89 -13.60
N ASP A 364 10.07 4.57 -13.77
CA ASP A 364 10.50 3.95 -15.02
C ASP A 364 9.90 2.54 -15.25
N GLU A 365 10.06 2.05 -16.47
CA GLU A 365 9.59 0.72 -16.90
C GLU A 365 10.24 -0.40 -16.08
N ALA A 366 11.52 -0.29 -15.76
CA ALA A 366 12.25 -1.33 -15.05
C ALA A 366 11.71 -1.53 -13.63
N GLN A 367 11.37 -0.45 -12.93
CA GLN A 367 10.73 -0.47 -11.62
C GLN A 367 9.36 -1.15 -11.70
N LEU A 368 8.51 -0.78 -12.66
CA LEU A 368 7.20 -1.39 -12.86
C LEU A 368 7.32 -2.89 -13.14
N THR A 369 8.20 -3.28 -14.06
CA THR A 369 8.46 -4.68 -14.40
C THR A 369 8.96 -5.46 -13.19
N ALA A 370 9.92 -4.90 -12.44
CA ALA A 370 10.45 -5.53 -11.23
C ALA A 370 9.37 -5.69 -10.15
N PHE A 371 8.45 -4.73 -10.02
CA PHE A 371 7.31 -4.84 -9.12
C PHE A 371 6.36 -5.96 -9.56
N LEU A 372 5.90 -5.95 -10.81
CA LEU A 372 4.96 -6.95 -11.34
C LEU A 372 5.52 -8.39 -11.31
N LEU A 373 6.83 -8.57 -11.49
CA LEU A 373 7.47 -9.88 -11.41
C LEU A 373 7.45 -10.51 -10.00
N GLN A 374 7.20 -9.73 -8.95
CA GLN A 374 7.09 -10.24 -7.58
C GLN A 374 5.79 -11.01 -7.34
N ASP A 375 4.86 -11.00 -8.29
CA ASP A 375 3.52 -11.57 -8.16
C ASP A 375 3.50 -12.98 -7.54
N ASP A 376 2.82 -13.16 -6.41
CA ASP A 376 2.57 -14.46 -5.78
C ASP A 376 1.10 -14.85 -5.97
N TYR A 377 0.88 -16.03 -6.56
CA TYR A 377 -0.44 -16.58 -6.85
C TYR A 377 -1.29 -16.81 -5.60
N LYS A 378 -0.72 -16.82 -4.40
CA LYS A 378 -1.45 -16.91 -3.12
C LYS A 378 -2.21 -15.63 -2.78
N HIS A 379 -1.79 -14.49 -3.32
CA HIS A 379 -2.35 -13.18 -3.03
C HIS A 379 -3.15 -12.66 -4.22
N TYR A 380 -4.03 -11.69 -3.96
CA TYR A 380 -4.69 -10.98 -5.04
C TYR A 380 -3.71 -10.06 -5.73
N PHE A 381 -3.90 -9.89 -7.04
CA PHE A 381 -3.27 -8.83 -7.81
C PHE A 381 -4.39 -7.95 -8.36
N THR A 382 -4.32 -6.65 -8.06
CA THR A 382 -5.34 -5.66 -8.42
C THR A 382 -4.67 -4.47 -9.10
N ILE A 383 -5.28 -3.95 -10.16
CA ILE A 383 -4.95 -2.65 -10.75
C ILE A 383 -6.25 -1.86 -10.74
N GLY A 384 -6.26 -0.65 -10.19
CA GLY A 384 -7.49 0.14 -10.20
C GLY A 384 -7.44 1.34 -9.29
N ILE A 385 -8.64 1.82 -8.96
CA ILE A 385 -8.86 3.01 -8.15
C ILE A 385 -10.02 2.75 -7.20
N ASP A 386 -9.96 3.39 -6.02
CA ASP A 386 -10.99 3.37 -5.00
C ASP A 386 -11.57 4.76 -4.79
N PHE A 387 -12.90 4.83 -4.63
CA PHE A 387 -13.64 6.05 -4.38
C PHE A 387 -14.21 6.04 -2.96
N SER A 388 -14.09 7.17 -2.26
CA SER A 388 -14.76 7.38 -0.96
C SER A 388 -16.28 7.26 -1.12
N PRO A 389 -17.03 6.78 -0.10
CA PRO A 389 -18.48 6.61 -0.18
C PRO A 389 -19.28 7.88 -0.52
N ASP A 390 -18.74 9.06 -0.21
CA ASP A 390 -19.32 10.37 -0.49
C ASP A 390 -18.74 11.05 -1.75
N ASP A 391 -17.89 10.37 -2.52
CA ASP A 391 -17.33 10.92 -3.75
C ASP A 391 -18.46 11.24 -4.75
N THR A 392 -18.49 12.47 -5.23
CA THR A 392 -19.54 12.95 -6.16
C THR A 392 -19.58 12.17 -7.48
N ARG A 393 -18.49 11.47 -7.85
CA ARG A 393 -18.42 10.56 -9.01
C ARG A 393 -19.26 9.30 -8.82
N LEU A 394 -19.59 8.94 -7.57
CA LEU A 394 -20.49 7.81 -7.24
C LEU A 394 -21.96 8.22 -7.12
N SER A 395 -22.32 9.47 -7.47
CA SER A 395 -23.70 9.95 -7.44
C SER A 395 -24.61 9.12 -8.35
N LYS A 396 -25.92 9.18 -8.12
CA LYS A 396 -26.92 8.54 -9.00
C LYS A 396 -26.80 8.95 -10.46
N GLU A 397 -26.33 10.18 -10.71
CA GLU A 397 -26.15 10.75 -12.04
C GLU A 397 -24.82 10.32 -12.66
N ASN A 398 -23.76 10.23 -11.86
CA ASN A 398 -22.40 10.04 -12.36
C ASN A 398 -21.91 8.59 -12.34
N ILE A 399 -22.49 7.70 -11.53
CA ILE A 399 -21.95 6.35 -11.31
C ILE A 399 -21.71 5.55 -12.61
N ILE A 400 -22.62 5.67 -13.59
CA ILE A 400 -22.47 4.97 -14.86
C ILE A 400 -21.31 5.54 -15.68
N SER A 401 -21.24 6.86 -15.86
CA SER A 401 -20.14 7.48 -16.59
C SER A 401 -18.80 7.24 -15.90
N THR A 402 -18.75 7.28 -14.57
CA THR A 402 -17.56 6.96 -13.78
C THR A 402 -17.09 5.53 -14.06
N ILE A 403 -17.99 4.54 -13.99
CA ILE A 403 -17.63 3.15 -14.29
C ILE A 403 -17.11 2.99 -15.71
N ILE A 404 -17.80 3.57 -16.70
CA ILE A 404 -17.39 3.49 -18.10
C ILE A 404 -16.03 4.13 -18.33
N GLN A 405 -15.79 5.35 -17.84
CA GLN A 405 -14.50 6.03 -18.01
C GLN A 405 -13.35 5.23 -17.39
N ASN A 406 -13.55 4.70 -16.18
CA ASN A 406 -12.52 3.93 -15.50
C ASN A 406 -12.28 2.57 -16.16
N PHE A 407 -13.33 1.90 -16.66
CA PHE A 407 -13.16 0.68 -17.45
C PHE A 407 -12.46 0.94 -18.78
N GLU A 408 -12.71 2.09 -19.43
CA GLU A 408 -12.02 2.47 -20.67
C GLU A 408 -10.51 2.65 -20.45
N LEU A 409 -10.12 3.23 -19.32
CA LEU A 409 -8.71 3.37 -18.90
C LEU A 409 -8.08 2.02 -18.51
N LEU A 410 -8.84 1.13 -17.87
CA LEU A 410 -8.33 -0.17 -17.40
C LEU A 410 -8.31 -1.25 -18.49
N LEU A 411 -9.15 -1.14 -19.52
CA LEU A 411 -9.27 -2.15 -20.58
C LEU A 411 -7.93 -2.47 -21.27
N PRO A 412 -7.06 -1.50 -21.62
CA PRO A 412 -5.76 -1.82 -22.19
C PRO A 412 -4.87 -2.70 -21.29
N THR A 413 -4.90 -2.47 -19.96
CA THR A 413 -4.16 -3.34 -19.02
C THR A 413 -4.79 -4.73 -18.91
N TYR A 414 -6.13 -4.83 -19.00
CA TYR A 414 -6.84 -6.09 -19.05
C TYR A 414 -6.38 -6.92 -20.26
N GLU A 415 -6.43 -6.33 -21.47
CA GLU A 415 -6.07 -6.99 -22.72
C GLU A 415 -4.60 -7.42 -22.77
N MET A 416 -3.69 -6.59 -22.24
CA MET A 416 -2.26 -6.95 -22.17
C MET A 416 -2.01 -8.16 -21.27
N ILE A 417 -2.75 -8.30 -20.17
CA ILE A 417 -2.58 -9.41 -19.21
C ILE A 417 -3.32 -10.66 -19.67
N LYS A 418 -4.50 -10.49 -20.29
CA LYS A 418 -5.37 -11.55 -20.82
C LYS A 418 -4.58 -12.44 -21.77
N HIS A 419 -4.49 -13.73 -21.45
CA HIS A 419 -3.99 -14.73 -22.40
C HIS A 419 -5.03 -15.00 -23.50
N GLU A 420 -4.60 -15.02 -24.75
CA GLU A 420 -5.44 -15.44 -25.89
C GLU A 420 -4.94 -16.78 -26.44
N MET A 421 -5.85 -17.71 -26.72
CA MET A 421 -5.46 -18.93 -27.42
C MET A 421 -5.06 -18.60 -28.86
N PRO A 422 -4.03 -19.24 -29.42
CA PRO A 422 -3.74 -19.12 -30.85
C PRO A 422 -4.97 -19.51 -31.66
N VAL A 423 -5.31 -18.69 -32.65
CA VAL A 423 -6.42 -18.92 -33.60
C VAL A 423 -6.10 -20.08 -34.52
#